data_AF-A0A8J6EHY4-F1
#
_entry.id   AF-A0A8J6EHY4-F1
#
_cell.length_a   1.000
_cell.length_b   1.000
_cell.length_c   1.000
_cell.angle_alpha   90.00
_cell.angle_beta   90.00
_cell.angle_gamma   90.00
#
_symmetry.space_group_name_H-M   'P 1'
#
loop_
_entity.id
_entity.type
_entity.pdbx_description
1 polymer ?
#
loop_
_entity_poly.entity_id
_entity_poly.type
_entity_poly.pdbx_seq_one_letter_code
_entity_poly.pdbx_strand_id
1 'polypeptide(L)'
;MELLILNKLKWDIEAVTPRDFLPHFLELLSLSANKMQQVRKHAETFIALCTTDCTFIALPASMVSAASVAAAVTGLRPQNLGLACSSMAVTNYLAKAIRCDPNILRMCQEQIELSLESNLRQAEGDRTTNSKAVEEIERASTPTDVLDFDL
;
A
#
# COMPACT_ATOMS: atom_id res chain seq x y z
N MET A 1 -2.81 -27.27 6.45
CA MET A 1 -2.41 -26.06 7.21
C MET A 1 -3.60 -25.15 7.51
N GLU A 2 -4.55 -24.98 6.60
CA GLU A 2 -5.76 -24.16 6.80
C GLU A 2 -6.51 -24.42 8.13
N LEU A 3 -6.97 -25.65 8.39
CA LEU A 3 -7.68 -26.01 9.63
C LEU A 3 -6.87 -25.72 10.91
N LEU A 4 -5.53 -25.83 10.86
CA LEU A 4 -4.69 -25.51 12.02
C LEU A 4 -4.74 -24.00 12.32
N ILE A 5 -4.68 -23.15 11.29
CA ILE A 5 -4.75 -21.70 11.41
C ILE A 5 -6.14 -21.27 11.92
N LEU A 6 -7.21 -21.79 11.32
CA LEU A 6 -8.59 -21.49 11.73
C LEU A 6 -8.83 -21.85 13.20
N ASN A 7 -8.36 -23.03 13.64
CA ASN A 7 -8.48 -23.43 15.03
C ASN A 7 -7.65 -22.54 15.97
N LYS A 8 -6.47 -22.08 15.56
CA LYS A 8 -5.65 -21.15 16.36
C LYS A 8 -6.27 -19.77 16.49
N LEU A 9 -6.92 -19.27 15.43
CA LEU A 9 -7.65 -18.01 15.43
C LEU A 9 -9.05 -18.14 16.04
N LYS A 10 -9.48 -19.33 16.48
CA LYS A 10 -10.84 -19.61 16.97
C LYS A 10 -11.92 -19.20 15.96
N TRP A 11 -11.63 -19.39 14.67
CA TRP A 11 -12.49 -19.00 13.55
C TRP A 11 -12.72 -17.47 13.42
N ASP A 12 -11.97 -16.66 14.15
CA ASP A 12 -11.97 -15.20 13.99
C ASP A 12 -11.10 -14.80 12.80
N ILE A 13 -11.72 -14.78 11.61
CA ILE A 13 -11.08 -14.48 10.33
C ILE A 13 -11.39 -13.07 9.80
N GLU A 14 -12.38 -12.39 10.37
CA GLU A 14 -12.87 -11.08 9.92
C GLU A 14 -12.17 -9.93 10.66
N ALA A 15 -10.83 -9.92 10.62
CA ALA A 15 -10.06 -8.83 11.18
C ALA A 15 -10.21 -7.56 10.34
N VAL A 16 -10.38 -6.41 11.01
CA VAL A 16 -10.42 -5.11 10.34
C VAL A 16 -9.06 -4.80 9.71
N THR A 17 -9.07 -4.47 8.42
CA THR A 17 -7.90 -4.15 7.62
C THR A 17 -7.77 -2.63 7.44
N PRO A 18 -6.55 -2.11 7.12
CA PRO A 18 -6.39 -0.69 6.79
C PRO A 18 -7.28 -0.25 5.62
N ARG A 19 -7.60 -1.17 4.70
CA ARG A 19 -8.43 -0.90 3.54
C ARG A 19 -9.87 -0.54 3.91
N ASP A 20 -10.38 -1.07 5.02
CA ASP A 20 -11.76 -0.84 5.45
C ASP A 20 -12.00 0.62 5.86
N PHE A 21 -10.95 1.34 6.25
CA PHE A 21 -11.03 2.76 6.63
C PHE A 21 -10.91 3.72 5.44
N LEU A 22 -10.47 3.27 4.25
CA LEU A 22 -10.25 4.14 3.09
C LEU A 22 -11.48 4.93 2.66
N PRO A 23 -12.66 4.32 2.49
CA PRO A 23 -13.86 5.04 2.07
C PRO A 23 -14.16 6.22 3.01
N HIS A 24 -14.09 5.98 4.32
CA HIS A 24 -14.35 7.00 5.34
C HIS A 24 -13.36 8.16 5.26
N PHE A 25 -12.05 7.88 5.13
CA PHE A 25 -11.05 8.94 5.04
C PHE A 25 -11.11 9.72 3.72
N LEU A 26 -11.50 9.09 2.62
CA LEU A 26 -11.65 9.78 1.33
C LEU A 26 -12.86 10.74 1.33
N GLU A 27 -13.96 10.34 1.95
CA GLU A 27 -15.14 11.20 2.13
C GLU A 27 -14.81 12.44 2.96
N LEU A 28 -14.00 12.27 4.01
CA LEU A 28 -13.51 13.35 4.88
C LEU A 28 -12.73 14.44 4.13
N LEU A 29 -12.06 14.11 3.02
CA LEU A 29 -11.20 15.04 2.29
C LEU A 29 -11.94 15.89 1.24
N SER A 30 -13.21 15.61 0.96
CA SER A 30 -14.05 16.38 0.01
C SER A 30 -13.37 16.64 -1.36
N LEU A 31 -12.64 15.66 -1.87
CA LEU A 31 -11.90 15.74 -3.14
C LEU A 31 -12.84 15.60 -4.33
N SER A 32 -12.43 16.13 -5.50
CA SER A 32 -13.12 15.81 -6.75
C SER A 32 -12.99 14.31 -7.09
N ALA A 33 -13.97 13.75 -7.78
CA ALA A 33 -14.03 12.31 -8.06
C ALA A 33 -12.74 11.74 -8.68
N ASN A 34 -12.12 12.45 -9.63
CA ASN A 34 -10.87 12.02 -10.25
C ASN A 34 -9.70 11.98 -9.23
N LYS A 35 -9.52 13.05 -8.46
CA LYS A 35 -8.48 13.12 -7.41
C LYS A 35 -8.70 12.06 -6.33
N MET A 36 -9.95 11.84 -5.94
CA MET A 36 -10.31 10.80 -4.97
C MET A 36 -9.89 9.41 -5.45
N GLN A 37 -10.07 9.10 -6.74
CA GLN A 37 -9.63 7.82 -7.31
C GLN A 37 -8.10 7.70 -7.35
N GLN A 38 -7.38 8.79 -7.66
CA GLN A 38 -5.92 8.80 -7.62
C GLN A 38 -5.38 8.57 -6.19
N VAL A 39 -5.91 9.31 -5.21
CA VAL A 39 -5.55 9.15 -3.80
C VAL A 39 -5.86 7.75 -3.31
N ARG A 40 -7.03 7.19 -3.66
CA ARG A 40 -7.39 5.81 -3.33
C ARG A 40 -6.36 4.81 -3.84
N LYS A 41 -6.00 4.88 -5.13
CA LYS A 41 -5.02 3.96 -5.72
C LYS A 41 -3.67 4.04 -5.01
N HIS A 42 -3.18 5.24 -4.73
CA HIS A 42 -1.90 5.41 -4.03
C HIS A 42 -1.97 4.92 -2.58
N ALA A 43 -3.05 5.20 -1.87
CA ALA A 43 -3.26 4.70 -0.52
C ALA A 43 -3.33 3.17 -0.49
N GLU A 44 -4.00 2.52 -1.45
CA GLU A 44 -4.01 1.06 -1.57
C GLU A 44 -2.60 0.49 -1.82
N THR A 45 -1.78 1.15 -2.64
CA THR A 45 -0.37 0.77 -2.84
C THR A 45 0.44 0.88 -1.54
N PHE A 46 0.28 1.97 -0.79
CA PHE A 46 0.96 2.14 0.50
C PHE A 46 0.51 1.13 1.54
N ILE A 47 -0.78 0.79 1.58
CA ILE A 47 -1.27 -0.28 2.46
C ILE A 47 -0.64 -1.62 2.07
N ALA A 48 -0.58 -1.96 0.79
CA ALA A 48 0.07 -3.18 0.33
C ALA A 48 1.55 -3.22 0.74
N LEU A 49 2.26 -2.10 0.59
CA LEU A 49 3.64 -1.96 1.06
C LEU A 49 3.75 -2.22 2.57
N CYS A 50 2.89 -1.61 3.38
CA CYS A 50 2.86 -1.81 4.84
C CYS A 50 2.59 -3.28 5.22
N THR A 51 1.77 -4.00 4.44
CA THR A 51 1.48 -5.43 4.74
C THR A 51 2.69 -6.34 4.52
N THR A 52 3.69 -5.91 3.74
CA THR A 52 4.91 -6.69 3.50
C THR A 52 6.03 -6.39 4.50
N ASP A 53 5.88 -5.35 5.32
CA ASP A 53 6.92 -4.84 6.21
C ASP A 53 6.51 -5.03 7.68
N CYS A 54 7.30 -5.82 8.42
CA CYS A 54 6.99 -6.18 9.80
C CYS A 54 7.03 -4.98 10.76
N THR A 55 7.60 -3.85 10.36
CA THR A 55 7.58 -2.62 11.17
C THR A 55 6.17 -2.07 11.38
N PHE A 56 5.21 -2.40 10.50
CA PHE A 56 3.82 -1.97 10.60
C PHE A 56 2.93 -2.94 11.37
N ILE A 57 3.44 -4.10 11.79
CA ILE A 57 2.62 -5.18 12.41
C ILE A 57 1.99 -4.76 13.74
N ALA A 58 2.62 -3.82 14.45
CA ALA A 58 2.16 -3.32 15.74
C ALA A 58 1.24 -2.08 15.61
N LEU A 59 1.07 -1.54 14.40
CA LEU A 59 0.25 -0.36 14.18
C LEU A 59 -1.22 -0.76 13.93
N PRO A 60 -2.19 -0.09 14.58
CA PRO A 60 -3.60 -0.26 14.28
C PRO A 60 -3.92 0.01 12.81
N ALA A 61 -4.86 -0.76 12.25
CA ALA A 61 -5.32 -0.62 10.87
C ALA A 61 -5.76 0.81 10.50
N SER A 62 -6.41 1.52 11.43
CA SER A 62 -6.85 2.90 11.25
C SER A 62 -5.68 3.88 11.07
N MET A 63 -4.56 3.67 11.79
CA MET A 63 -3.37 4.51 11.70
C MET A 63 -2.62 4.27 10.39
N VAL A 64 -2.41 3.01 9.99
CA VAL A 64 -1.77 2.66 8.71
C VAL A 64 -2.54 3.25 7.54
N SER A 65 -3.88 3.16 7.60
CA SER A 65 -4.78 3.70 6.59
C SER A 65 -4.73 5.24 6.52
N ALA A 66 -4.82 5.93 7.67
CA ALA A 66 -4.75 7.38 7.73
C ALA A 66 -3.38 7.90 7.24
N ALA A 67 -2.29 7.25 7.62
CA ALA A 67 -0.93 7.60 7.19
C ALA A 67 -0.75 7.38 5.68
N SER A 68 -1.29 6.28 5.13
CA SER A 68 -1.28 5.99 3.69
C SER A 68 -2.04 7.06 2.89
N VAL A 69 -3.19 7.51 3.40
CA VAL A 69 -3.96 8.61 2.78
C VAL A 69 -3.20 9.93 2.87
N ALA A 70 -2.60 10.25 4.02
CA ALA A 70 -1.78 11.46 4.19
C ALA A 70 -0.57 11.49 3.25
N ALA A 71 0.14 10.36 3.12
CA ALA A 71 1.26 10.20 2.19
C ALA A 71 0.79 10.34 0.73
N ALA A 72 -0.34 9.72 0.36
CA ALA A 72 -0.91 9.81 -0.98
C ALA A 72 -1.29 11.25 -1.36
N VAL A 73 -1.93 11.99 -0.46
CA VAL A 73 -2.31 13.39 -0.71
C VAL A 73 -1.06 14.28 -0.81
N THR A 74 -0.06 14.05 0.04
CA THR A 74 1.20 14.80 0.04
C THR A 74 2.01 14.55 -1.23
N GLY A 75 2.17 13.27 -1.63
CA GLY A 75 2.94 12.87 -2.80
C GLY A 75 2.28 13.21 -4.14
N LEU A 76 0.94 13.21 -4.21
CA LEU A 76 0.23 13.60 -5.44
C LEU A 76 0.30 15.09 -5.74
N ARG A 77 0.69 15.93 -4.76
CA ARG A 77 0.61 17.40 -4.75
C ARG A 77 -0.22 17.94 -5.91
N PRO A 78 -1.56 17.76 -5.88
CA PRO A 78 -2.39 18.02 -7.04
C PRO A 78 -2.20 19.49 -7.38
N GLN A 79 -1.72 19.79 -8.59
CA GLN A 79 -1.37 21.16 -9.03
C GLN A 79 -2.53 22.17 -8.92
N ASN A 80 -3.73 21.70 -8.55
CA ASN A 80 -4.97 22.46 -8.34
C ASN A 80 -5.71 22.07 -7.05
N LEU A 81 -5.05 21.58 -6.00
CA LEU A 81 -5.66 21.59 -4.67
C LEU A 81 -5.39 22.99 -4.12
N GLY A 82 -6.43 23.83 -4.04
CA GLY A 82 -6.28 25.19 -3.55
C GLY A 82 -5.54 25.21 -2.20
N LEU A 83 -5.00 26.39 -1.85
CA LEU A 83 -4.26 26.69 -0.62
C LEU A 83 -4.89 26.13 0.69
N ALA A 84 -6.16 25.70 0.64
CA ALA A 84 -6.97 25.18 1.74
C ALA A 84 -6.59 23.77 2.26
N CYS A 85 -5.81 22.97 1.53
CA CYS A 85 -5.45 21.61 1.96
C CYS A 85 -3.92 21.46 2.04
N SER A 86 -3.31 22.09 3.05
CA SER A 86 -1.90 21.85 3.36
C SER A 86 -1.73 20.40 3.85
N SER A 87 -0.59 19.77 3.55
CA SER A 87 -0.26 18.41 4.04
C SER A 87 -0.50 18.30 5.56
N MET A 88 -0.11 19.32 6.32
CA MET A 88 -0.33 19.37 7.77
C MET A 88 -1.81 19.49 8.17
N ALA A 89 -2.64 20.17 7.39
CA ALA A 89 -4.09 20.23 7.64
C ALA A 89 -4.76 18.86 7.46
N VAL A 90 -4.35 18.11 6.42
CA VAL A 90 -4.82 16.74 6.17
C VAL A 90 -4.44 15.82 7.32
N THR A 91 -3.16 15.83 7.72
CA THR A 91 -2.67 15.03 8.84
C THR A 91 -3.42 15.37 10.13
N ASN A 92 -3.64 16.65 10.44
CA ASN A 92 -4.39 17.06 11.62
C ASN A 92 -5.86 16.59 11.58
N TYR A 93 -6.49 16.65 10.41
CA TYR A 93 -7.88 16.24 10.25
C TYR A 93 -8.06 14.73 10.40
N LEU A 94 -7.17 13.94 9.77
CA LEU A 94 -7.16 12.49 9.88
C LEU A 94 -6.81 12.05 11.31
N ALA A 95 -5.82 12.69 11.95
CA ALA A 95 -5.46 12.42 13.34
C ALA A 95 -6.65 12.64 14.29
N LYS A 96 -7.43 13.70 14.08
CA LYS A 96 -8.66 13.96 14.84
C LYS A 96 -9.73 12.88 14.62
N ALA A 97 -9.85 12.34 13.41
CA ALA A 97 -10.80 11.27 13.08
C ALA A 97 -10.45 9.96 13.80
N ILE A 98 -9.16 9.60 13.85
CA ILE A 98 -8.69 8.37 14.53
C ILE A 98 -8.33 8.57 16.02
N ARG A 99 -8.55 9.78 16.58
CA ARG A 99 -8.19 10.13 17.96
C ARG A 99 -6.71 9.89 18.29
N CYS A 100 -5.82 10.21 17.36
CA CYS A 100 -4.37 10.08 17.51
C CYS A 100 -3.69 11.45 17.58
N ASP A 101 -2.48 11.51 18.15
CA ASP A 101 -1.64 12.70 18.08
C ASP A 101 -1.14 12.91 16.63
N PRO A 102 -1.24 14.13 16.09
CA PRO A 102 -0.85 14.40 14.70
C PRO A 102 0.65 14.16 14.43
N ASN A 103 1.51 14.21 15.45
CA ASN A 103 2.93 13.89 15.31
C ASN A 103 3.15 12.39 15.15
N ILE A 104 2.42 11.56 15.90
CA ILE A 104 2.48 10.10 15.76
C ILE A 104 2.01 9.69 14.36
N LEU A 105 0.91 10.28 13.88
CA LEU A 105 0.43 10.02 12.53
C LEU A 105 1.45 10.44 11.46
N ARG A 106 2.15 11.56 11.67
CA ARG A 106 3.21 12.03 10.78
C ARG A 106 4.43 11.13 10.78
N MET A 107 4.87 10.64 11.93
CA MET A 107 5.95 9.65 12.00
C MET A 107 5.61 8.39 11.23
N CYS A 108 4.37 7.91 11.35
CA CYS A 108 3.90 6.76 10.56
C CYS A 108 3.89 7.08 9.05
N GLN A 109 3.48 8.29 8.66
CA GLN A 109 3.52 8.73 7.26
C GLN A 109 4.97 8.74 6.73
N GLU A 110 5.90 9.36 7.44
CA GLU A 110 7.31 9.42 7.08
C GLU A 110 7.92 8.01 6.97
N GLN A 111 7.54 7.10 7.86
CA GLN A 111 7.96 5.71 7.81
C GLN A 111 7.49 4.97 6.54
N ILE A 112 6.26 5.23 6.09
CA ILE A 112 5.73 4.69 4.82
C ILE A 112 6.54 5.24 3.64
N GLU A 113 6.82 6.54 3.64
CA GLU A 113 7.60 7.19 2.57
C GLU A 113 9.04 6.65 2.50
N LEU A 114 9.68 6.44 3.65
CA LEU A 114 11.01 5.82 3.73
C LEU A 114 11.02 4.36 3.26
N SER A 115 10.01 3.57 3.66
CA SER A 115 9.87 2.18 3.21
C SER A 115 9.67 2.12 1.69
N LEU A 116 8.88 3.05 1.13
CA LEU A 116 8.70 3.17 -0.32
C LEU A 116 10.02 3.46 -1.04
N GLU A 117 10.78 4.46 -0.57
CA GLU A 117 12.08 4.82 -1.16
C GLU A 117 13.05 3.63 -1.15
N SER A 118 13.13 2.91 -0.03
CA SER A 118 13.96 1.70 0.08
C SER A 118 13.56 0.64 -0.94
N ASN A 119 12.26 0.37 -1.10
CA ASN A 119 11.74 -0.61 -2.05
C ASN A 119 12.01 -0.22 -3.50
N LEU A 120 11.90 1.06 -3.85
CA LEU A 120 12.22 1.56 -5.19
C LEU A 120 13.71 1.36 -5.51
N ARG A 121 14.60 1.70 -4.58
CA ARG A 121 16.06 1.51 -4.76
C ARG A 121 16.43 0.04 -4.91
N GLN A 122 15.79 -0.85 -4.16
CA GLN A 122 16.00 -2.29 -4.29
C GLN A 122 15.53 -2.81 -5.67
N ALA A 123 14.36 -2.37 -6.14
CA ALA A 123 13.84 -2.76 -7.45
C ALA A 123 14.75 -2.29 -8.61
N GLU A 124 15.41 -1.14 -8.47
CA GLU A 124 16.41 -0.66 -9.44
C GLU A 124 17.70 -1.52 -9.42
N GLY A 125 18.16 -1.93 -8.23
CA GLY A 125 19.29 -2.83 -8.07
C GLY A 125 19.07 -4.17 -8.77
N ASP A 126 17.90 -4.79 -8.56
CA ASP A 126 17.55 -6.09 -9.15
C ASP A 126 17.38 -6.05 -10.67
N ARG A 127 16.97 -4.90 -11.23
CA ARG A 127 16.94 -4.69 -12.68
C ARG A 127 18.33 -4.67 -13.31
N THR A 128 19.30 -4.12 -12.60
CA THR A 128 20.66 -3.95 -13.11
C THR A 128 21.47 -5.25 -13.03
N THR A 129 21.18 -6.11 -12.04
CA THR A 129 21.78 -7.46 -11.90
C THR A 129 21.16 -8.47 -12.88
N ASN A 130 19.84 -8.44 -13.06
CA ASN A 130 19.17 -9.33 -14.03
C ASN A 130 19.52 -9.02 -15.48
N SER A 131 19.82 -7.76 -15.84
CA SER A 131 20.27 -7.44 -17.21
C SER A 131 21.64 -8.04 -17.55
N LYS A 132 22.46 -8.44 -16.56
CA LYS A 132 23.73 -9.14 -16.78
C LYS A 132 23.60 -10.67 -16.81
N ALA A 133 22.49 -11.22 -16.32
CA ALA A 133 22.23 -12.66 -16.31
C ALA A 133 21.44 -13.16 -17.54
N VAL A 134 20.87 -12.24 -18.34
CA VAL A 134 20.01 -12.58 -19.49
C VAL A 134 20.79 -12.91 -20.77
N GLU A 135 22.12 -12.73 -20.82
CA GLU A 135 22.92 -13.14 -21.99
C GLU A 135 23.31 -14.64 -22.01
N GLU A 136 23.10 -15.41 -20.93
CA GLU A 136 23.62 -16.79 -20.85
C GLU A 136 22.64 -17.81 -20.22
N ILE A 137 21.35 -17.74 -20.57
CA ILE A 137 20.43 -18.87 -20.35
C ILE A 137 19.80 -19.24 -21.69
N GLU A 138 20.42 -20.23 -22.34
CA GLU A 138 19.85 -20.99 -23.44
C GLU A 138 18.40 -21.37 -23.11
N ARG A 139 17.50 -20.97 -24.01
CA ARG A 139 16.07 -21.30 -23.96
C ARG A 139 15.93 -22.82 -23.82
N ALA A 140 15.48 -23.28 -22.66
CA ALA A 140 14.89 -24.60 -22.51
C ALA A 140 13.58 -24.63 -23.31
N SER A 141 13.67 -25.03 -24.57
CA SER A 141 12.52 -25.41 -25.39
C SER A 141 11.82 -26.58 -24.72
N THR A 142 10.60 -26.37 -24.23
CA THR A 142 9.70 -27.50 -23.93
C THR A 142 8.95 -27.83 -25.21
N PRO A 143 9.21 -29.00 -25.84
CA PRO A 143 8.49 -29.39 -27.04
C PRO A 143 7.06 -29.76 -26.66
N THR A 144 6.09 -29.12 -27.31
CA THR A 144 4.67 -29.44 -27.16
C THR A 144 4.31 -30.47 -28.22
N ASP A 145 4.67 -31.74 -28.00
CA ASP A 145 4.11 -32.86 -28.77
C ASP A 145 2.89 -33.40 -28.02
N VAL A 146 1.72 -32.88 -28.39
CA VAL A 146 0.42 -33.43 -28.00
C VAL A 146 -0.01 -34.38 -29.12
N LEU A 147 -0.08 -35.67 -28.82
CA LEU A 147 -0.66 -36.65 -29.75
C LEU A 147 -2.18 -36.52 -29.72
N ASP A 148 -2.77 -36.23 -30.87
CA ASP A 148 -4.21 -36.27 -31.10
C ASP A 148 -4.72 -37.71 -30.88
N PHE A 149 -5.79 -37.85 -30.09
CA PHE A 149 -6.54 -39.09 -29.97
C PHE A 149 -7.74 -39.02 -30.92
N ASP A 150 -7.71 -39.81 -32.00
CA ASP A 150 -8.87 -40.02 -32.88
C ASP A 150 -9.95 -40.85 -32.17
N LEU A 151 -11.22 -40.44 -32.34
CA LEU A 151 -12.42 -41.17 -31.94
C LEU A 151 -13.08 -41.83 -33.15
#